data_AF-A0A6N9QFQ6-F1
#
_entry.id   AF-A0A6N9QFQ6-F1
#
_cell.length_a   1.000
_cell.length_b   1.000
_cell.length_c   1.000
_cell.angle_alpha   90.00
_cell.angle_beta   90.00
_cell.angle_gamma   90.00
#
_symmetry.space_group_name_H-M   'P 1'
#
loop_
_entity.id
_entity.type
_entity.pdbx_description
1 polymer ?
#
loop_
_entity_poly.entity_id
_entity_poly.type
_entity_poly.pdbx_seq_one_letter_code
_entity_poly.pdbx_strand_id
1 'polypeptide(L)'
;MTEKEIKAIDCMLRHLQTFFDQSGERRGANFAEPCSLCERREECECDWLGTMQPIIRQSNVGFTAQSPAQRRKWGRHHHSL
;
A
#
# COMPACT_ATOMS: atom_id res chain seq x y z
N MET A 1 -0.75 10.05 17.34
CA MET A 1 -1.08 9.55 16.00
C MET A 1 -2.25 10.33 15.45
N THR A 2 -2.12 10.86 14.25
CA THR A 2 -3.17 11.58 13.50
C THR A 2 -4.15 10.59 12.85
N GLU A 3 -5.34 11.05 12.46
CA GLU A 3 -6.29 10.23 11.69
C GLU A 3 -5.68 9.69 10.39
N LYS A 4 -4.84 10.49 9.72
CA LYS A 4 -4.13 10.06 8.51
C LYS A 4 -3.17 8.91 8.79
N GLU A 5 -2.46 8.95 9.91
CA GLU A 5 -1.55 7.87 10.32
C GLU A 5 -2.32 6.60 10.71
N ILE A 6 -3.46 6.73 11.40
CA ILE A 6 -4.35 5.59 11.71
C ILE A 6 -4.85 4.94 10.42
N LYS A 7 -5.36 5.72 9.46
CA LYS A 7 -5.80 5.21 8.15
C LYS A 7 -4.67 4.50 7.40
N ALA A 8 -3.47 5.04 7.46
CA ALA A 8 -2.28 4.44 6.86
C ALA A 8 -1.92 3.09 7.51
N ILE A 9 -2.01 2.98 8.84
CA ILE A 9 -1.75 1.72 9.57
C ILE A 9 -2.82 0.69 9.24
N ASP A 10 -4.10 1.07 9.25
CA ASP A 10 -5.21 0.18 8.88
C ASP A 10 -5.03 -0.40 7.47
N CYS A 11 -4.62 0.46 6.52
CA CYS A 11 -4.33 0.05 5.16
C CYS A 11 -3.17 -0.96 5.13
N MET A 12 -2.07 -0.67 5.82
CA MET A 12 -0.91 -1.55 5.89
C MET A 12 -1.25 -2.92 6.49
N LEU A 13 -2.01 -2.95 7.60
CA LEU A 13 -2.43 -4.19 8.25
C LEU A 13 -3.32 -5.05 7.34
N ARG A 14 -4.22 -4.43 6.57
CA ARG A 14 -5.05 -5.14 5.60
C ARG A 14 -4.19 -5.80 4.51
N HIS A 15 -3.24 -5.06 3.94
CA HIS A 15 -2.33 -5.58 2.91
C HIS A 15 -1.41 -6.68 3.46
N LEU A 16 -0.95 -6.56 4.71
CA LEU A 16 -0.22 -7.63 5.40
C LEU A 16 -1.09 -8.89 5.55
N GLN A 17 -2.34 -8.74 5.99
CA GLN A 17 -3.28 -9.87 6.13
C GLN A 17 -3.48 -10.60 4.80
N THR A 18 -3.80 -9.87 3.73
CA THR A 18 -3.96 -10.45 2.39
C THR A 18 -2.68 -11.15 1.90
N PHE A 19 -1.52 -10.56 2.15
CA PHE A 19 -0.24 -11.18 1.81
C PHE A 19 -0.01 -12.51 2.55
N PHE A 20 -0.34 -12.57 3.84
CA PHE A 20 -0.24 -13.81 4.62
C PHE A 20 -1.22 -14.88 4.14
N ASP A 21 -2.46 -14.51 3.84
CA ASP A 21 -3.48 -15.44 3.33
C ASP A 21 -3.02 -16.04 1.99
N GLN A 22 -2.59 -15.20 1.04
CA GLN A 22 -2.05 -15.66 -0.25
C GLN A 22 -0.83 -16.57 -0.09
N SER A 23 0.05 -16.27 0.86
CA SER A 23 1.24 -17.08 1.15
C SER A 23 0.86 -18.48 1.65
N GLY A 24 -0.20 -18.59 2.47
CA GLY A 24 -0.74 -19.86 2.93
C GLY A 24 -1.39 -20.68 1.82
N GLU A 25 -2.03 -20.02 0.85
CA GLU A 25 -2.70 -20.64 -0.30
C GLU A 25 -1.75 -21.16 -1.40
N ARG A 26 -0.42 -21.07 -1.21
CA ARG A 26 0.62 -21.36 -2.24
C ARG A 26 0.43 -20.57 -3.53
N ARG A 27 -0.27 -19.44 -3.47
CA ARG A 27 -0.35 -18.46 -4.56
C ARG A 27 0.89 -17.56 -4.50
N GLY A 28 1.22 -16.92 -5.61
CA GLY A 28 2.23 -15.86 -5.61
C GLY A 28 1.74 -14.70 -4.74
N ALA A 29 2.28 -14.59 -3.52
CA ALA A 29 1.86 -13.56 -2.59
C ALA A 29 2.27 -12.16 -3.09
N ASN A 30 1.31 -11.26 -3.13
CA ASN A 30 1.43 -9.92 -3.65
C ASN A 30 0.87 -8.91 -2.65
N PHE A 31 1.77 -8.31 -1.87
CA PHE A 31 1.43 -7.26 -0.91
C PHE A 31 0.77 -6.05 -1.59
N ALA A 32 1.11 -5.79 -2.84
CA ALA A 32 0.59 -4.68 -3.62
C ALA A 32 -0.75 -4.99 -4.33
N GLU A 33 -1.36 -6.16 -4.07
CA GLU A 33 -2.67 -6.52 -4.58
C GLU A 33 -3.71 -5.51 -4.06
N PRO A 34 -4.57 -4.95 -4.94
CA PRO A 34 -5.66 -4.10 -4.50
C PRO A 34 -6.53 -4.80 -3.45
N CYS A 35 -6.81 -4.13 -2.35
CA CYS A 35 -7.71 -4.63 -1.31
C CYS A 35 -9.17 -4.64 -1.82
N SER A 36 -9.53 -5.70 -2.54
CA SER A 36 -10.83 -5.87 -3.22
C SER A 36 -12.03 -5.85 -2.26
N LEU A 37 -11.82 -6.24 -1.01
CA LEU A 37 -12.83 -6.27 0.07
C LEU A 37 -12.65 -5.14 1.09
N CYS A 38 -11.93 -4.07 0.75
CA CYS A 38 -11.76 -2.93 1.65
C CYS A 38 -13.01 -2.06 1.70
N GLU A 39 -13.57 -1.86 2.89
CA GLU A 39 -14.71 -0.96 3.13
C GLU A 39 -14.41 0.50 2.76
N ARG A 40 -13.13 0.90 2.80
CA ARG A 40 -12.66 2.25 2.44
C ARG A 40 -12.24 2.37 0.97
N ARG A 41 -12.61 1.40 0.12
CA ARG A 41 -12.21 1.39 -1.29
C ARG A 41 -12.66 2.63 -2.05
N GLU A 42 -13.85 3.15 -1.74
CA GLU A 42 -14.37 4.38 -2.36
C GLU A 42 -13.63 5.64 -1.88
N GLU A 43 -13.07 5.63 -0.67
CA GLU A 43 -12.30 6.75 -0.14
C GLU A 43 -10.88 6.83 -0.72
N CYS A 44 -10.23 5.68 -0.94
CA CYS A 44 -8.84 5.63 -1.38
C CYS A 44 -8.66 5.31 -2.86
N GLU A 45 -9.71 4.85 -3.56
CA GLU A 45 -9.67 4.42 -4.96
C GLU A 45 -8.55 3.38 -5.24
N CYS A 46 -8.32 2.49 -4.27
CA CYS A 46 -7.21 1.53 -4.27
C CYS A 46 -5.80 2.18 -4.30
N ASP A 47 -5.66 3.46 -3.97
CA ASP A 47 -4.37 4.15 -3.81
C ASP A 47 -3.73 3.85 -2.44
N TRP A 48 -3.44 2.58 -2.19
CA TRP A 48 -2.85 2.12 -0.94
C TRP A 48 -1.47 2.73 -0.69
N LEU A 49 -0.66 2.95 -1.74
CA LEU A 49 0.67 3.54 -1.61
C LEU A 49 0.60 5.02 -1.22
N GLY A 50 -0.34 5.79 -1.80
CA GLY A 50 -0.61 7.16 -1.37
C GLY A 50 -1.13 7.21 0.07
N THR A 51 -2.03 6.28 0.42
CA THR A 51 -2.58 6.16 1.77
C THR A 51 -1.50 5.88 2.82
N MET A 52 -0.53 5.01 2.53
CA MET A 52 0.56 4.66 3.46
C MET A 52 1.74 5.62 3.47
N GLN A 53 1.74 6.63 2.58
CA GLN A 53 2.83 7.61 2.47
C GLN A 53 3.25 8.24 3.81
N PRO A 54 2.34 8.60 4.75
CA PRO A 54 2.72 9.20 6.03
C PRO A 54 3.66 8.30 6.84
N ILE A 55 3.47 6.98 6.79
CA ILE A 55 4.29 6.00 7.52
C ILE A 55 5.56 5.68 6.73
N ILE A 56 5.45 5.49 5.41
CA ILE A 56 6.60 5.16 4.55
C ILE A 56 7.66 6.25 4.63
N ARG A 57 7.27 7.53 4.62
CA ARG A 57 8.21 8.67 4.75
C ARG A 57 8.95 8.72 6.08
N GLN A 58 8.37 8.17 7.13
CA GLN A 58 8.97 8.11 8.47
C GLN A 58 9.76 6.83 8.70
N SER A 59 9.63 5.85 7.80
CA SER A 59 10.28 4.54 7.90
C SER A 59 11.66 4.57 7.25
N ASN A 60 12.60 3.85 7.85
CA ASN A 60 13.91 3.58 7.21
C ASN A 60 13.83 2.38 6.24
N VAL A 61 12.64 1.83 6.00
CA VAL A 61 12.42 0.72 5.08
C VAL A 61 12.02 1.27 3.71
N GLY A 62 12.87 1.04 2.71
CA GLY A 62 12.55 1.36 1.32
C GLY A 62 11.44 0.46 0.79
N PHE A 63 10.35 1.06 0.34
CA PHE A 63 9.24 0.34 -0.29
C PHE A 63 9.26 0.60 -1.80
N THR A 64 9.39 -0.45 -2.62
CA THR A 64 9.38 -0.32 -4.08
C THR A 64 8.22 -1.11 -4.68
N ALA A 65 7.35 -0.43 -5.43
CA ALA A 65 6.28 -1.12 -6.16
C ALA A 65 6.86 -1.98 -7.30
N GLN A 66 6.50 -3.26 -7.33
CA GLN A 66 7.04 -4.20 -8.31
C GLN A 66 6.41 -4.05 -9.70
N SER A 67 5.19 -3.50 -9.82
CA SER A 67 4.51 -3.38 -11.12
C SER A 67 4.87 -2.07 -11.87
N PRO A 68 5.05 -2.11 -13.21
CA PRO A 68 5.26 -0.92 -14.03
C PRO A 68 4.13 0.12 -13.92
N ALA A 69 2.88 -0.32 -13.73
CA ALA A 69 1.73 0.56 -13.55
C ALA A 69 1.84 1.39 -12.26
N GLN A 70 2.25 0.75 -11.15
CA GLN A 70 2.46 1.43 -9.88
C GLN A 70 3.72 2.32 -9.91
N ARG A 71 4.81 1.88 -10.55
CA ARG A 71 6.00 2.72 -10.77
C ARG A 71 5.70 4.01 -11.52
N ARG A 72 4.85 3.97 -12.56
CA ARG A 72 4.45 5.17 -13.33
C ARG A 72 3.63 6.17 -12.51
N LYS A 73 2.78 5.69 -11.60
CA LYS A 73 2.02 6.55 -10.68
C LYS A 73 2.98 7.29 -9.74
N TRP A 74 4.04 6.62 -9.26
CA TRP A 74 5.00 7.18 -8.30
C TRP A 74 6.13 8.02 -8.94
N GLY A 75 6.61 7.65 -10.13
CA GLY A 75 7.66 8.39 -10.85
C GLY A 75 7.27 9.83 -11.21
N ARG A 76 5.97 10.13 -11.32
CA ARG A 76 5.48 11.51 -11.50
C ARG A 76 5.46 12.34 -10.21
N HIS A 77 5.49 11.73 -9.03
CA HIS A 77 5.44 12.42 -7.74
C HIS A 77 6.83 12.63 -7.10
N HIS A 78 7.89 12.06 -7.68
CA HIS A 78 9.25 12.06 -7.08
C HIS A 78 10.36 12.65 -7.99
N HIS A 79 10.01 13.42 -9.03
CA HIS A 79 10.99 14.27 -9.77
C HIS A 79 11.27 15.62 -9.08
N SER A 80 11.24 15.66 -7.76
CA SER A 80 11.69 16.80 -6.97
C SER A 80 12.29 16.31 -5.65
N LEU A 81 13.36 15.52 -5.73
CA LEU A 81 14.47 15.45 -4.77
C LEU A 81 15.73 14.98 -5.51
#